data_AF-A0A2E7QXS9-F1
#
_entry.id   AF-A0A2E7QXS9-F1
#
_cell.length_a   1.000
_cell.length_b   1.000
_cell.length_c   1.000
_cell.angle_alpha   90.00
_cell.angle_beta   90.00
_cell.angle_gamma   90.00
#
_symmetry.space_group_name_H-M   'P 1'
#
loop_
_entity.id
_entity.type
_entity.pdbx_description
1 polymer ?
#
loop_
_entity_poly.entity_id
_entity_poly.type
_entity_poly.pdbx_seq_one_letter_code
_entity_poly.pdbx_strand_id
1 'polypeptide(L)'
;MDCSPAMLPQKLFCGDMMFNVGDVVRNVAANIVGRIVEIDGDTFYIEQENGVEVDFQASTLVLESAFQAKHSGVVQEDAESHAYDDVYQSVIDSLYPAILEIGQLAHASTPRVPGVKPKPWDVLTSLQKLNVISDVTDTPVKTWIDASKPGGKPSLPKLQLSLLEAHQKG
;
A
#
# COMPACT_ATOMS: atom_id res chain seq x y z
N MET A 1 -5.34 -48.01 -16.78
CA MET A 1 -6.58 -47.46 -17.32
C MET A 1 -7.38 -47.03 -16.10
N ASP A 2 -7.06 -45.84 -15.59
CA ASP A 2 -7.85 -44.60 -15.83
C ASP A 2 -9.16 -44.65 -15.01
N CYS A 3 -9.54 -43.67 -14.20
CA CYS A 3 -9.03 -42.34 -13.93
C CYS A 3 -9.71 -41.80 -12.65
N SER A 4 -8.96 -41.01 -11.86
CA SER A 4 -9.38 -39.92 -10.97
C SER A 4 -10.61 -40.04 -10.05
N PRO A 5 -10.43 -39.93 -8.72
CA PRO A 5 -11.44 -39.30 -7.88
C PRO A 5 -11.36 -37.77 -8.06
N ALA A 6 -12.51 -37.18 -8.40
CA ALA A 6 -12.68 -35.74 -8.55
C ALA A 6 -12.17 -34.99 -7.31
N MET A 7 -11.08 -34.24 -7.47
CA MET A 7 -10.63 -33.22 -6.54
C MET A 7 -11.68 -32.10 -6.53
N LEU A 8 -12.54 -32.11 -5.52
CA LEU A 8 -13.27 -30.92 -5.11
C LEU A 8 -12.26 -29.93 -4.53
N PRO A 9 -12.23 -28.65 -4.96
CA PRO A 9 -11.39 -27.65 -4.30
C PRO A 9 -11.90 -27.47 -2.87
N GLN A 10 -11.11 -27.94 -1.91
CA GLN A 10 -11.39 -27.78 -0.49
C GLN A 10 -11.18 -26.31 -0.13
N LYS A 11 -12.30 -25.61 0.09
CA LYS A 11 -12.33 -24.24 0.59
C LYS A 11 -12.11 -24.28 2.10
N LEU A 12 -10.94 -23.85 2.54
CA LEU A 12 -10.63 -23.72 3.96
C LEU A 12 -10.69 -22.25 4.37
N PHE A 13 -11.42 -22.02 5.46
CA PHE A 13 -11.80 -20.69 5.95
C PHE A 13 -10.87 -20.27 7.09
N CYS A 14 -10.04 -19.26 6.83
CA CYS A 14 -9.40 -18.48 7.89
C CYS A 14 -9.60 -17.00 7.56
N GLY A 15 -10.51 -16.32 8.28
CA GLY A 15 -10.71 -14.87 8.25
C GLY A 15 -10.74 -14.19 6.87
N ASP A 16 -11.89 -14.24 6.18
CA ASP A 16 -12.28 -13.41 5.03
C ASP A 16 -11.35 -13.30 3.79
N MET A 17 -10.19 -13.94 3.76
CA MET A 17 -9.36 -14.08 2.55
C MET A 17 -9.24 -15.56 2.15
N MET A 18 -9.97 -15.94 1.10
CA MET A 18 -9.81 -17.25 0.46
C MET A 18 -8.52 -17.25 -0.37
N PHE A 19 -7.55 -18.07 0.04
CA PHE A 19 -6.37 -18.41 -0.77
C PHE A 19 -6.67 -19.57 -1.72
N ASN A 20 -6.07 -19.55 -2.91
CA ASN A 20 -6.16 -20.61 -3.91
C ASN A 20 -4.78 -21.09 -4.34
N VAL A 21 -4.70 -22.33 -4.81
CA VAL A 21 -3.52 -22.81 -5.54
C VAL A 21 -3.27 -21.89 -6.74
N GLY A 22 -2.04 -21.42 -6.87
CA GLY A 22 -1.62 -20.43 -7.84
C GLY A 22 -1.54 -19.00 -7.31
N ASP A 23 -2.13 -18.68 -6.15
CA ASP A 23 -2.00 -17.35 -5.54
C ASP A 23 -0.57 -17.12 -5.03
N VAL A 24 -0.12 -15.87 -5.11
CA VAL A 24 1.17 -15.45 -4.55
C VAL A 24 0.96 -14.91 -3.15
N VAL A 25 1.61 -15.53 -2.18
CA VAL A 25 1.45 -15.23 -0.75
C VAL A 25 2.79 -14.97 -0.10
N ARG A 26 2.74 -14.32 1.05
CA ARG A 26 3.89 -14.00 1.88
C ARG A 26 3.69 -14.51 3.30
N ASN A 27 4.73 -15.11 3.86
CA ASN A 27 4.88 -15.19 5.30
C ASN A 27 5.63 -13.94 5.79
N VAL A 28 4.96 -13.08 6.55
CA VAL A 28 5.52 -11.78 6.99
C VAL A 28 6.66 -11.98 7.99
N ALA A 29 6.54 -12.95 8.89
CA ALA A 29 7.54 -13.21 9.94
C ALA A 29 8.84 -13.81 9.37
N ALA A 30 8.72 -14.74 8.43
CA ALA A 30 9.86 -15.37 7.75
C ALA A 30 10.40 -14.54 6.59
N ASN A 31 9.68 -13.50 6.16
CA ASN A 31 9.98 -12.70 4.96
C ASN A 31 10.18 -13.57 3.71
N ILE A 32 9.29 -14.55 3.52
CA ILE A 32 9.30 -15.46 2.38
C ILE A 32 8.07 -15.17 1.52
N VAL A 33 8.29 -15.12 0.20
CA VAL A 33 7.25 -14.99 -0.83
C VAL A 33 7.31 -16.22 -1.72
N GLY A 34 6.15 -16.77 -2.04
CA GLY A 34 6.03 -17.91 -2.94
C GLY A 34 4.64 -18.02 -3.52
N ARG A 35 4.51 -18.85 -4.55
CA ARG A 35 3.22 -19.23 -5.12
C ARG A 35 2.71 -20.47 -4.41
N ILE A 36 1.44 -20.49 -4.01
CA ILE A 36 0.82 -21.71 -3.48
C ILE A 36 0.79 -22.76 -4.58
N VAL A 37 1.44 -23.91 -4.35
CA VAL A 37 1.45 -25.06 -5.25
C VAL A 37 0.54 -26.18 -4.76
N GLU A 38 0.37 -26.29 -3.45
CA GLU A 38 -0.49 -27.30 -2.82
C GLU A 38 -1.10 -26.77 -1.51
N ILE A 39 -2.30 -27.26 -1.18
CA ILE A 39 -3.01 -26.98 0.07
C ILE A 39 -3.42 -28.33 0.67
N ASP A 40 -2.89 -28.63 1.86
CA ASP A 40 -3.27 -29.79 2.66
C ASP A 40 -3.81 -29.34 4.02
N GLY A 41 -5.14 -29.24 4.12
CA GLY A 41 -5.79 -28.69 5.31
C GLY A 41 -5.29 -27.26 5.60
N ASP A 42 -4.80 -27.04 6.83
CA ASP A 42 -4.28 -25.73 7.23
C ASP A 42 -2.81 -25.50 6.83
N THR A 43 -2.18 -26.48 6.17
CA THR A 43 -0.80 -26.38 5.70
C THR A 43 -0.77 -26.05 4.20
N PHE A 44 -0.04 -24.99 3.88
CA PHE A 44 0.07 -24.43 2.55
C PHE A 44 1.51 -24.56 2.08
N TYR A 45 1.70 -25.23 0.95
CA TYR A 45 3.00 -25.39 0.32
C TYR A 45 3.19 -24.29 -0.71
N ILE A 46 4.27 -23.53 -0.56
CA ILE A 46 4.59 -22.42 -1.45
C ILE A 46 5.93 -22.65 -2.13
N GLU A 47 5.96 -22.45 -3.44
CA GLU A 47 7.17 -22.51 -4.26
C GLU A 47 7.73 -21.09 -4.41
N GLN A 48 8.98 -20.91 -4.01
CA GLN A 48 9.74 -19.69 -4.18
C GLN A 48 10.31 -19.58 -5.61
N GLU A 49 10.72 -18.37 -6.03
CA GLU A 49 11.29 -18.14 -7.38
C GLU A 49 12.56 -18.97 -7.67
N ASN A 50 13.27 -19.41 -6.62
CA ASN A 50 14.43 -20.29 -6.74
C ASN A 50 14.07 -21.79 -6.87
N GLY A 51 12.77 -22.13 -6.97
CA GLY A 51 12.26 -23.50 -7.05
C GLY A 51 12.27 -24.27 -5.73
N VAL A 52 12.53 -23.61 -4.60
CA VAL A 52 12.43 -24.22 -3.27
C VAL A 52 10.99 -24.16 -2.79
N GLU A 53 10.46 -25.32 -2.39
CA GLU A 53 9.16 -25.44 -1.74
C GLU A 53 9.32 -25.36 -0.22
N VAL A 54 8.45 -24.59 0.42
CA VAL A 54 8.38 -24.44 1.88
C VAL A 54 6.93 -24.49 2.34
N ASP A 55 6.68 -25.07 3.50
CA ASP A 55 5.34 -25.19 4.07
C ASP A 55 5.10 -24.16 5.19
N PHE A 56 3.88 -23.61 5.21
CA PHE A 56 3.44 -22.67 6.23
C PHE A 56 2.00 -22.95 6.64
N GLN A 57 1.67 -22.60 7.89
CA GLN A 57 0.28 -22.56 8.33
C GLN A 57 -0.47 -21.41 7.63
N ALA A 58 -1.69 -21.67 7.15
CA ALA A 58 -2.52 -20.72 6.42
C ALA A 58 -2.67 -19.37 7.15
N SER A 59 -2.82 -19.42 8.48
CA SER A 59 -2.97 -18.25 9.35
C SER A 59 -1.73 -17.35 9.42
N THR A 60 -0.58 -17.83 8.94
CA THR A 60 0.68 -17.07 8.90
C THR A 60 0.92 -16.40 7.55
N LEU A 61 0.06 -16.65 6.57
CA LEU A 61 0.16 -16.17 5.21
C LEU A 61 -0.76 -14.98 4.97
N VAL A 62 -0.30 -14.08 4.11
CA VAL A 62 -1.09 -12.98 3.56
C VAL A 62 -0.93 -12.95 2.05
N LEU A 63 -1.94 -12.47 1.32
CA LEU A 63 -1.80 -12.24 -0.12
C LEU A 63 -0.68 -11.22 -0.34
N GLU A 64 0.27 -11.55 -1.21
CA GLU A 64 1.39 -10.67 -1.48
C GLU A 64 0.91 -9.34 -2.05
N SER A 65 -0.10 -9.37 -2.93
CA SER A 65 -0.72 -8.14 -3.48
C SER A 65 -1.33 -7.26 -2.38
N ALA A 66 -2.03 -7.84 -1.41
CA ALA A 66 -2.62 -7.10 -0.29
C ALA A 66 -1.54 -6.52 0.64
N PHE A 67 -0.48 -7.29 0.90
CA PHE A 67 0.67 -6.84 1.68
C PHE A 67 1.38 -5.68 0.98
N GLN A 68 1.65 -5.81 -0.32
CA GLN A 68 2.24 -4.75 -1.14
C GLN A 68 1.33 -3.53 -1.20
N ALA A 69 0.01 -3.68 -1.29
CA ALA A 69 -0.91 -2.55 -1.31
C ALA A 69 -0.87 -1.74 -0.02
N LYS A 70 -0.96 -2.44 1.12
CA LYS A 70 -0.90 -1.83 2.45
C LYS A 70 0.43 -1.12 2.71
N HIS A 71 1.54 -1.63 2.18
CA HIS A 71 2.89 -1.17 2.56
C HIS A 71 3.66 -0.40 1.47
N SER A 72 3.31 -0.54 0.19
CA SER A 72 3.88 0.26 -0.91
C SER A 72 3.05 1.51 -1.22
N GLY A 73 2.04 1.78 -0.41
CA GLY A 73 1.05 2.83 -0.63
C GLY A 73 0.23 2.63 -1.89
N VAL A 74 0.12 1.42 -2.47
CA VAL A 74 -0.69 1.20 -3.68
C VAL A 74 -2.14 1.55 -3.34
N VAL A 75 -2.60 2.68 -3.86
CA VAL A 75 -4.01 3.04 -3.84
C VAL A 75 -4.73 1.96 -4.64
N GLN A 76 -5.87 1.49 -4.14
CA GLN A 76 -6.74 0.59 -4.88
C GLN A 76 -6.95 1.17 -6.29
N GLU A 77 -6.58 0.45 -7.35
CA GLU A 77 -6.70 0.94 -8.74
C GLU A 77 -8.12 0.75 -9.29
N ASP A 78 -9.14 0.90 -8.42
CA ASP A 78 -10.53 0.89 -8.85
C ASP A 78 -10.99 2.28 -9.29
N ALA A 79 -11.97 2.33 -10.18
CA ALA A 79 -12.46 3.59 -10.77
C ALA A 79 -13.02 4.57 -9.71
N GLU A 80 -13.44 4.08 -8.55
CA GLU A 80 -13.92 4.91 -7.44
C GLU A 80 -12.75 5.57 -6.69
N SER A 81 -11.62 4.88 -6.56
CA SER A 81 -10.39 5.39 -5.97
C SER A 81 -9.72 6.46 -6.83
N HIS A 82 -9.90 6.37 -8.16
CA HIS A 82 -9.45 7.39 -9.13
C HIS A 82 -10.45 8.54 -9.33
N ALA A 83 -11.64 8.49 -8.75
CA ALA A 83 -12.69 9.50 -8.98
C ALA A 83 -12.29 10.92 -8.53
N TYR A 84 -11.24 11.03 -7.72
CA TYR A 84 -10.72 12.29 -7.19
C TYR A 84 -9.27 12.58 -7.63
N ASP A 85 -8.73 11.85 -8.61
CA ASP A 85 -7.34 12.01 -9.07
C ASP A 85 -7.05 13.44 -9.51
N ASP A 86 -7.94 14.05 -10.28
CA ASP A 86 -7.82 15.45 -10.72
C ASP A 86 -7.79 16.42 -9.52
N VAL A 87 -8.55 16.12 -8.46
CA VAL A 87 -8.58 16.94 -7.24
C VAL A 87 -7.26 16.81 -6.50
N TYR A 88 -6.75 15.58 -6.32
CA TYR A 88 -5.46 15.36 -5.66
C TYR A 88 -4.31 15.99 -6.45
N GLN A 89 -4.33 15.86 -7.78
CA GLN A 89 -3.35 16.49 -8.66
C GLN A 89 -3.37 18.01 -8.52
N SER A 90 -4.55 18.62 -8.57
CA SER A 90 -4.69 20.07 -8.40
C SER A 90 -4.19 20.56 -7.04
N VAL A 91 -4.38 19.78 -5.97
CA VAL A 91 -3.81 20.09 -4.66
C VAL A 91 -2.29 20.05 -4.73
N ILE A 92 -1.70 18.96 -5.22
CA ILE A 92 -0.24 18.80 -5.35
C ILE A 92 0.39 19.94 -6.15
N ASP A 93 -0.22 20.32 -7.29
CA ASP A 93 0.27 21.41 -8.14
C ASP A 93 0.19 22.79 -7.47
N SER A 94 -0.68 22.93 -6.46
CA SER A 94 -0.86 24.15 -5.67
C SER A 94 -0.02 24.18 -4.40
N LEU A 95 0.73 23.12 -4.10
CA LEU A 95 1.61 23.09 -2.94
C LEU A 95 2.88 23.90 -3.18
N TYR A 96 3.37 24.54 -2.12
CA TYR A 96 4.68 25.18 -2.12
C TYR A 96 5.78 24.12 -2.27
N PRO A 97 6.86 24.44 -3.01
CA PRO A 97 7.99 23.52 -3.15
C PRO A 97 8.52 22.99 -1.81
N ALA A 98 8.57 23.84 -0.79
CA ALA A 98 9.03 23.44 0.55
C ALA A 98 8.13 22.36 1.21
N ILE A 99 6.82 22.36 0.95
CA ILE A 99 5.92 21.30 1.45
C ILE A 99 6.17 19.99 0.69
N LEU A 100 6.41 20.07 -0.63
CA LEU A 100 6.75 18.90 -1.45
C LEU A 100 8.10 18.30 -1.00
N GLU A 101 9.09 19.12 -0.69
CA GLU A 101 10.40 18.68 -0.17
C GLU A 101 10.27 17.96 1.16
N ILE A 102 9.43 18.44 2.09
CA ILE A 102 9.14 17.72 3.35
C ILE A 102 8.58 16.32 3.06
N GLY A 103 7.61 16.22 2.14
CA GLY A 103 7.05 14.93 1.73
C GLY A 103 8.10 14.00 1.09
N GLN A 104 8.95 14.53 0.22
CA GLN A 104 10.03 13.78 -0.42
C GLN A 104 11.05 13.25 0.60
N LEU A 105 11.46 14.08 1.56
CA LEU A 105 12.40 13.70 2.61
C LEU A 105 11.81 12.63 3.53
N ALA A 106 10.54 12.76 3.90
CA ALA A 106 9.82 11.77 4.70
C ALA A 106 9.70 10.43 3.96
N HIS A 107 9.33 10.46 2.68
CA HIS A 107 9.28 9.28 1.84
C HIS A 107 10.65 8.59 1.73
N ALA A 108 11.72 9.36 1.49
CA ALA A 108 13.07 8.83 1.40
C ALA A 108 13.56 8.19 2.72
N SER A 109 13.08 8.69 3.85
CA SER A 109 13.42 8.23 5.20
C SER A 109 12.51 7.09 5.70
N THR A 110 11.49 6.70 4.93
CA THR A 110 10.56 5.64 5.31
C THR A 110 11.31 4.31 5.43
N PRO A 111 11.20 3.59 6.57
CA PRO A 111 11.84 2.30 6.74
C PRO A 111 11.42 1.33 5.63
N ARG A 112 12.42 0.69 5.00
CA ARG A 112 12.15 -0.30 3.97
C ARG A 112 11.47 -1.51 4.60
N VAL A 113 10.29 -1.84 4.10
CA VAL A 113 9.62 -3.09 4.45
C VAL A 113 10.27 -4.22 3.65
N PRO A 114 10.81 -5.27 4.29
CA PRO A 114 11.41 -6.40 3.59
C PRO A 114 10.48 -6.98 2.52
N GLY A 115 11.01 -7.16 1.32
CA GLY A 115 10.28 -7.69 0.17
C GLY A 115 9.25 -6.76 -0.46
N VAL A 116 9.06 -5.54 0.05
CA VAL A 116 8.34 -4.47 -0.66
C VAL A 116 9.28 -3.76 -1.61
N LYS A 117 8.88 -3.66 -2.89
CA LYS A 117 9.65 -2.86 -3.86
C LYS A 117 9.40 -1.38 -3.59
N PRO A 118 10.42 -0.61 -3.16
CA PRO A 118 10.23 0.82 -2.93
C PRO A 118 9.92 1.51 -4.26
N LYS A 119 8.83 2.28 -4.28
CA LYS A 119 8.50 3.14 -5.42
C LYS A 119 9.27 4.47 -5.26
N PRO A 120 9.96 4.98 -6.29
CA PRO A 120 10.53 6.33 -6.22
C PRO A 120 9.42 7.39 -6.11
N TRP A 121 9.73 8.53 -5.51
CA TRP A 121 8.75 9.62 -5.31
C TRP A 121 8.03 10.02 -6.60
N ASP A 122 8.75 10.09 -7.71
CA ASP A 122 8.21 10.59 -8.98
C ASP A 122 7.17 9.66 -9.60
N VAL A 123 7.19 8.36 -9.28
CA VAL A 123 6.20 7.39 -9.76
C VAL A 123 5.01 7.25 -8.81
N LEU A 124 5.01 7.97 -7.69
CA LEU A 124 3.84 8.03 -6.81
C LEU A 124 2.74 8.86 -7.46
N THR A 125 1.52 8.35 -7.38
CA THR A 125 0.28 9.07 -7.67
C THR A 125 0.13 10.29 -6.76
N SER A 126 -0.71 11.24 -7.15
CA SER A 126 -0.95 12.46 -6.37
C SER A 126 -1.57 12.17 -5.02
N LEU A 127 -2.44 11.17 -4.91
CA LEU A 127 -2.96 10.70 -3.61
C LEU A 127 -1.85 10.09 -2.74
N GLN A 128 -0.95 9.27 -3.30
CA GLN A 128 0.19 8.72 -2.55
C GLN A 128 1.10 9.82 -2.01
N LYS A 129 1.46 10.80 -2.84
CA LYS A 129 2.25 11.97 -2.42
C LYS A 129 1.54 12.75 -1.32
N LEU A 130 0.24 12.98 -1.49
CA LEU A 130 -0.56 13.72 -0.52
C LEU A 130 -0.72 12.97 0.80
N ASN A 131 -0.80 11.63 0.78
CA ASN A 131 -0.82 10.81 1.99
C ASN A 131 0.50 10.90 2.76
N VAL A 132 1.64 10.83 2.07
CA VAL A 132 2.95 11.00 2.73
C VAL A 132 3.06 12.39 3.35
N ILE A 133 2.69 13.44 2.62
CA ILE A 133 2.69 14.82 3.14
C ILE A 133 1.73 14.94 4.34
N SER A 134 0.56 14.32 4.26
CA SER A 134 -0.43 14.33 5.34
C SER A 134 0.10 13.69 6.62
N ASP A 135 0.83 12.57 6.50
CA ASP A 135 1.42 11.85 7.63
C ASP A 135 2.51 12.70 8.32
N VAL A 136 3.48 13.21 7.56
CA VAL A 136 4.60 13.98 8.14
C VAL A 136 4.19 15.35 8.67
N THR A 137 3.10 15.93 8.15
CA THR A 137 2.57 17.23 8.61
C THR A 137 1.43 17.10 9.63
N ASP A 138 1.08 15.87 10.03
CA ASP A 138 -0.11 15.57 10.87
C ASP A 138 -1.36 16.32 10.39
N THR A 139 -1.54 16.40 9.06
CA THR A 139 -2.61 17.16 8.43
C THR A 139 -3.41 16.24 7.51
N PRO A 140 -4.68 15.93 7.84
CA PRO A 140 -5.49 15.01 7.03
C PRO A 140 -5.63 15.44 5.56
N VAL A 141 -5.65 14.48 4.64
CA VAL A 141 -5.89 14.69 3.19
C VAL A 141 -7.12 15.58 2.93
N LYS A 142 -8.22 15.36 3.67
CA LYS A 142 -9.43 16.16 3.57
C LYS A 142 -9.18 17.65 3.84
N THR A 143 -8.30 17.97 4.79
CA THR A 143 -7.93 19.35 5.14
C THR A 143 -7.20 20.03 3.98
N TRP A 144 -6.31 19.32 3.29
CA TRP A 144 -5.65 19.83 2.08
C TRP A 144 -6.64 20.13 0.96
N ILE A 145 -7.57 19.20 0.71
CA ILE A 145 -8.63 19.39 -0.28
C ILE A 145 -9.51 20.58 0.07
N ASP A 146 -9.98 20.66 1.31
CA ASP A 146 -10.88 21.74 1.73
C ASP A 146 -10.19 23.11 1.72
N ALA A 147 -8.89 23.17 2.03
CA ALA A 147 -8.10 24.39 1.95
C ALA A 147 -7.83 24.84 0.50
N SER A 148 -7.74 23.90 -0.45
CA SER A 148 -7.54 24.17 -1.88
C SER A 148 -8.77 24.76 -2.58
N LYS A 149 -9.97 24.55 -2.02
CA LYS A 149 -11.22 25.08 -2.58
C LYS A 149 -11.28 26.61 -2.47
N PRO A 150 -11.95 27.28 -3.43
CA PRO A 150 -12.22 28.70 -3.32
C PRO A 150 -12.93 29.05 -2.00
N GLY A 151 -12.33 29.95 -1.21
CA GLY A 151 -12.87 30.35 0.09
C GLY A 151 -12.62 29.37 1.25
N GLY A 152 -11.73 28.39 1.08
CA GLY A 152 -11.30 27.47 2.13
C GLY A 152 -10.83 28.17 3.41
N LYS A 153 -11.12 27.57 4.58
CA LYS A 153 -10.79 28.11 5.91
C LYS A 153 -10.09 27.04 6.76
N PRO A 154 -8.77 27.12 6.98
CA PRO A 154 -7.83 28.10 6.42
C PRO A 154 -7.69 27.94 4.89
N SER A 155 -7.27 29.00 4.19
CA SER A 155 -6.90 28.88 2.77
C SER A 155 -5.62 28.07 2.63
N LEU A 156 -5.44 27.39 1.49
CA LEU A 156 -4.25 26.58 1.24
C LEU A 156 -2.92 27.32 1.48
N PRO A 157 -2.72 28.57 1.01
CA PRO A 157 -1.50 29.32 1.33
C PRO A 157 -1.27 29.52 2.84
N LYS A 158 -2.35 29.78 3.59
CA LYS A 158 -2.27 30.01 5.05
C LYS A 158 -1.96 28.72 5.79
N LEU A 159 -2.59 27.62 5.40
CA LEU A 159 -2.30 26.29 5.96
C LEU A 159 -0.82 25.94 5.78
N GLN A 160 -0.30 26.08 4.56
CA GLN A 160 1.08 25.74 4.24
C GLN A 160 2.10 26.56 5.03
N LEU A 161 1.91 27.88 5.14
CA LEU A 161 2.80 28.73 5.93
C LEU A 161 2.82 28.32 7.40
N SER A 162 1.66 28.03 8.00
CA SER A 162 1.59 27.57 9.39
C SER A 162 2.30 26.24 9.60
N LEU A 163 2.22 25.31 8.64
CA LEU A 163 2.92 24.04 8.70
C LEU A 163 4.44 24.20 8.55
N LEU A 164 4.90 25.04 7.63
CA LEU A 164 6.33 25.34 7.47
C LEU A 164 6.91 26.00 8.73
N GLU A 165 6.18 26.94 9.34
CA GLU A 165 6.59 27.55 10.61
C GLU A 165 6.66 26.55 11.76
N ALA A 166 5.74 25.57 11.81
CA ALA A 166 5.77 24.51 12.80
C ALA A 166 6.96 23.56 12.57
N HIS A 167 7.23 23.21 11.31
CA HIS A 167 8.32 22.30 10.93
C HIS A 167 9.71 22.91 11.12
N GLN A 168 9.86 24.24 11.06
CA GLN A 168 11.12 24.93 11.35
C GLN A 168 11.42 25.05 12.85
N LYS A 169 10.43 24.84 13.72
CA LYS A 169 10.56 24.97 15.18
C LYS A 169 10.77 23.63 15.89
N GLY A 170 10.52 22.51 15.21
CA GLY A 170 10.79 21.15 15.69
C GLY A 170 12.19 20.71 15.32
#